data_AF-A0A453KME2-F1
#
_entry.id   AF-A0A453KME2-F1
#
_cell.length_a   1.000
_cell.length_b   1.000
_cell.length_c   1.000
_cell.angle_alpha   90.00
_cell.angle_beta   90.00
_cell.angle_gamma   90.00
#
_symmetry.space_group_name_H-M   'P 1'
#
loop_
_entity.id
_entity.type
_entity.pdbx_description
1 polymer ?
#
loop_
_entity_poly.entity_id
_entity_poly.type
_entity_poly.pdbx_seq_one_letter_code
_entity_poly.pdbx_strand_id
1 'polypeptide(L)' 'MKNAAGHVPGLAVVLVGDRKDSQSYVRFKVKGCEEVGIKSLLAELPRNCTEDEVVDSVSRFNEDPSVHGVLVQLPLPQ' A
#
# COMPACT_ATOMS: atom_id res chain seq x y z
N MET A 1 7.32 -1.17 -19.63
CA MET A 1 6.29 -0.13 -19.39
C MET A 1 6.86 1.19 -18.81
N LYS A 2 8.12 1.57 -19.09
CA LYS A 2 8.73 2.77 -18.48
C LYS A 2 8.48 4.12 -19.18
N ASN A 3 7.85 4.16 -20.37
CA ASN A 3 7.98 5.34 -21.25
C ASN A 3 6.67 5.95 -21.79
N ALA A 4 5.49 5.67 -21.21
CA ALA A 4 4.23 6.27 -21.71
C ALA A 4 3.77 7.52 -20.93
N ALA A 5 4.13 7.65 -19.64
CA ALA A 5 3.61 8.71 -18.77
C ALA A 5 4.68 9.73 -18.30
N GLY A 6 5.97 9.52 -18.59
CA GLY A 6 7.05 10.40 -18.10
C GLY A 6 7.36 10.28 -16.60
N HIS A 7 6.60 9.47 -15.86
CA HIS A 7 6.80 9.18 -14.44
C HIS A 7 6.58 7.70 -14.13
N VAL A 8 7.25 7.20 -13.08
CA VAL A 8 7.09 5.83 -12.57
C VAL A 8 5.81 5.79 -11.72
N PRO A 9 4.81 4.94 -12.04
CA PRO A 9 3.61 4.82 -11.22
C PRO A 9 3.97 4.33 -9.82
N GLY A 10 3.22 4.78 -8.83
CA GLY A 10 3.41 4.45 -7.42
C GLY A 10 2.13 3.88 -6.80
N LEU A 11 2.24 2.75 -6.10
CA LEU A 11 1.15 2.13 -5.38
C LEU A 11 1.49 2.03 -3.89
N ALA A 12 0.70 2.69 -3.04
CA ALA A 12 0.79 2.53 -1.59
C ALA A 12 -0.24 1.50 -1.11
N VAL A 13 0.16 0.66 -0.15
CA VAL A 13 -0.70 -0.35 0.46
C VAL A 13 -0.72 -0.14 1.97
N VAL A 14 -1.91 -0.11 2.57
CA VAL A 14 -2.10 -0.10 4.02
C VAL A 14 -2.59 -1.49 4.44
N LEU A 15 -1.83 -2.15 5.32
CA LEU A 15 -2.14 -3.45 5.88
C LEU A 15 -2.32 -3.30 7.40
N VAL A 16 -3.48 -3.70 7.90
CA VAL A 16 -3.78 -3.70 9.33
C VAL A 16 -3.77 -5.12 9.88
N GLY A 17 -2.88 -5.38 10.84
CA GLY A 17 -2.72 -6.65 11.53
C GLY A 17 -1.95 -7.74 10.76
N ASP A 18 -1.76 -8.87 11.42
CA ASP A 18 -0.72 -9.84 11.05
C ASP A 18 -1.28 -11.13 10.43
N ARG A 19 -2.41 -11.06 9.75
CA ARG A 19 -2.98 -12.26 9.12
C ARG A 19 -2.01 -12.79 8.06
N LYS A 20 -1.53 -14.03 8.25
CA LYS A 20 -0.53 -14.68 7.38
C LYS A 20 -0.96 -14.78 5.91
N ASP A 21 -2.26 -14.90 5.64
CA ASP A 21 -2.81 -14.89 4.28
C ASP A 21 -2.69 -13.51 3.62
N SER A 22 -2.93 -12.46 4.39
CA SER A 22 -2.89 -11.05 3.96
C SER A 22 -1.47 -10.59 3.68
N GLN A 23 -0.51 -11.00 4.53
CA GLN A 23 0.92 -10.79 4.32
C GLN A 23 1.42 -11.37 2.99
N SER A 24 1.01 -12.60 2.66
CA SER A 24 1.40 -13.24 1.40
C SER A 24 0.80 -12.51 0.19
N TYR A 25 -0.48 -12.15 0.27
CA TYR A 25 -1.17 -11.42 -0.80
C TYR A 25 -0.57 -10.04 -1.06
N VAL A 26 -0.23 -9.29 -0.01
CA VAL A 26 0.45 -7.98 -0.13
C VAL A 26 1.86 -8.14 -0.71
N ARG A 27 2.63 -9.15 -0.27
CA ARG A 27 3.94 -9.46 -0.84
C ARG A 27 3.87 -9.77 -2.33
N PHE A 28 2.86 -10.52 -2.79
CA PHE A 28 2.66 -10.76 -4.22
C PHE A 28 2.34 -9.47 -4.99
N LYS A 29 1.57 -8.55 -4.41
CA LYS A 29 1.29 -7.24 -5.05
C LYS A 29 2.53 -6.37 -5.14
N VAL A 30 3.31 -6.29 -4.06
CA VAL A 30 4.58 -5.56 -4.02
C VAL A 30 5.55 -6.14 -5.05
N LYS A 31 5.73 -7.47 -5.05
CA LYS A 31 6.60 -8.14 -6.02
C LYS A 31 6.12 -7.95 -7.46
N GLY A 32 4.82 -8.04 -7.70
CA GLY A 32 4.24 -7.76 -9.02
C GLY A 32 4.48 -6.32 -9.47
N CYS A 33 4.42 -5.35 -8.55
CA CYS A 33 4.78 -3.95 -8.84
C CYS A 33 6.25 -3.83 -9.23
N GLU A 34 7.16 -4.44 -8.46
CA GLU A 34 8.60 -4.43 -8.76
C GLU A 34 8.90 -5.05 -10.14
N GLU A 35 8.28 -6.19 -10.46
CA GLU A 35 8.46 -6.90 -11.73
C GLU A 35 8.04 -6.06 -12.96
N VAL A 36 7.01 -5.22 -12.82
CA VAL A 36 6.54 -4.36 -13.91
C VAL A 36 7.11 -2.92 -13.84
N GLY A 37 7.92 -2.64 -12.83
CA GLY A 37 8.60 -1.36 -12.63
C GLY A 37 7.72 -0.27 -12.00
N ILE A 38 6.69 -0.63 -11.25
CA ILE A 38 5.88 0.24 -10.40
C ILE A 38 6.57 0.37 -9.04
N LYS A 39 6.68 1.59 -8.52
CA LYS A 39 7.14 1.83 -7.15
C LYS A 39 6.04 1.40 -6.17
N SER A 40 6.36 0.59 -5.17
CA SER A 40 5.39 0.20 -4.14
C SER A 40 5.82 0.67 -2.76
N LEU A 41 4.86 1.14 -1.97
CA LEU A 41 5.02 1.51 -0.57
C LEU A 41 4.06 0.65 0.27
N LEU A 42 4.50 0.26 1.47
CA LEU A 42 3.70 -0.53 2.39
C LEU A 42 3.72 0.11 3.78
N ALA A 43 2.55 0.40 4.32
CA ALA A 43 2.33 0.74 5.72
C ALA A 43 1.74 -0.49 6.42
N GLU A 44 2.49 -1.06 7.38
CA GLU A 44 2.02 -2.12 8.25
C GLU A 44 1.61 -1.50 9.60
N LEU A 45 0.32 -1.59 9.92
CA LEU A 45 -0.25 -1.13 11.17
C LEU A 45 -0.62 -2.33 12.04
N PRO A 46 -0.44 -2.26 13.37
CA PRO A 46 -0.79 -3.36 14.24
C PRO A 46 -2.31 -3.56 14.29
N ARG A 47 -2.77 -4.75 14.68
CA ARG A 47 -4.21 -5.08 14.73
C ARG A 47 -5.00 -4.17 15.67
N ASN A 48 -4.37 -3.62 16.70
CA ASN A 48 -4.97 -2.72 17.68
C ASN A 48 -4.82 -1.24 17.30
N CYS A 49 -4.47 -0.94 16.04
CA CYS A 49 -4.40 0.45 15.60
C CYS A 49 -5.77 1.12 15.69
N THR A 50 -5.79 2.42 15.89
CA THR A 50 -7.01 3.22 15.83
C THR A 50 -7.42 3.46 14.37
N GLU A 51 -8.68 3.84 14.16
CA GLU A 51 -9.13 4.32 12.85
C GLU A 51 -8.32 5.55 12.40
N ASP A 52 -8.04 6.47 13.33
CA ASP A 52 -7.22 7.66 13.07
C ASP A 52 -5.82 7.29 12.55
N GLU A 53 -5.16 6.26 13.09
CA GLU A 53 -3.86 5.81 12.60
C GLU A 53 -3.91 5.25 11.17
N VAL A 54 -5.04 4.64 10.79
CA VAL A 54 -5.29 4.19 9.41
C VAL A 54 -5.51 5.39 8.49
N VAL A 55 -6.34 6.34 8.91
CA VAL A 55 -6.65 7.57 8.16
C VAL A 55 -5.39 8.42 7.98
N ASP A 56 -4.56 8.55 9.01
CA ASP A 56 -3.29 9.26 8.97
C ASP A 56 -2.33 8.61 7.97
N SER A 57 -2.27 7.28 7.95
CA SER A 57 -1.44 6.54 6.99
C SER A 57 -1.91 6.78 5.55
N VAL A 58 -3.22 6.76 5.30
CA VAL A 58 -3.79 7.09 3.98
C VAL A 58 -3.52 8.55 3.61
N SER A 59 -3.67 9.48 4.55
CA SER A 59 -3.45 10.91 4.34
C SER A 59 -2.00 11.21 3.95
N ARG A 60 -1.04 10.57 4.64
CA ARG A 60 0.39 10.66 4.28
C ARG A 60 0.66 10.19 2.85
N PHE A 61 -0.01 9.13 2.40
CA PHE A 61 0.11 8.67 1.03
C PHE A 61 -0.58 9.58 0.01
N ASN A 62 -1.68 10.23 0.37
CA ASN A 62 -2.34 11.21 -0.49
C ASN A 62 -1.49 12.47 -0.72
N GLU A 63 -0.63 12.82 0.23
CA GLU A 63 0.30 13.96 0.13
C GLU A 63 1.61 13.63 -0.61
N ASP A 64 1.92 12.35 -0.83
CA ASP A 64 3.14 11.93 -1.52
C ASP A 64 2.94 11.99 -3.05
N PRO A 65 3.61 12.92 -3.76
CA PRO A 65 3.47 13.06 -5.22
C PRO A 65 4.03 11.86 -6.00
N SER A 66 4.75 10.95 -5.35
CA SER A 66 5.20 9.69 -5.95
C SER A 66 4.16 8.57 -5.87
N VAL A 67 3.07 8.76 -5.12
CA VAL A 67 1.96 7.82 -4.99
C VAL A 67 0.83 8.20 -5.95
N HIS A 68 0.36 7.22 -6.72
CA HIS A 68 -0.67 7.39 -7.72
C HIS A 68 -1.91 6.53 -7.43
N GLY A 69 -1.81 5.61 -6.47
CA GLY A 69 -2.92 4.81 -5.97
C GLY A 69 -2.65 4.35 -4.54
N VAL A 70 -3.72 4.29 -3.74
CA VAL A 70 -3.69 3.80 -2.36
C VAL A 70 -4.66 2.62 -2.24
N LEU A 71 -4.21 1.52 -1.65
CA LEU A 71 -5.01 0.33 -1.41
C LEU A 71 -5.02 0.00 0.08
N VAL A 72 -6.20 0.02 0.68
CA VAL A 72 -6.41 -0.47 2.05
C VAL A 72 -6.80 -1.94 1.99
N GLN A 73 -5.99 -2.82 2.59
CA GLN A 73 -6.21 -4.26 2.53
C GLN A 73 -7.31 -4.68 3.51
N LEU A 74 -8.33 -5.35 2.98
CA LEU A 74 -9.45 -5.89 3.75
C LEU A 74 -9.21 -7.36 4.18
N PRO A 75 -9.90 -7.84 5.23
CA PRO A 75 -10.78 -7.09 6.13
C PRO A 75 -10.00 -6.28 7.18
N LEU A 76 -10.57 -5.15 7.60
CA LEU A 76 -10.07 -4.41 8.76
C LEU A 76 -10.54 -5.08 10.07
N PRO A 77 -9.84 -4.84 11.20
CA PRO A 77 -10.33 -5.19 12.52
C PRO A 77 -11.71 -4.56 12.80
N GLN A 78 -12.46 -5.17 13.73
CA GLN A 78 -13.68 -4.56 14.28
C GLN A 78 -13.35 -3.43 15.24
#